data_AF-A0A958ZJ00-F1
#
_entry.id   AF-A0A958ZJ00-F1
#
_cell.length_a   1.000
_cell.length_b   1.000
_cell.length_c   1.000
_cell.angle_alpha   90.00
_cell.angle_beta   90.00
_cell.angle_gamma   90.00
#
_symmetry.space_group_name_H-M   'P 1'
#
loop_
_entity.id
_entity.type
_entity.pdbx_description
1 polymer ?
#
loop_
_entity_poly.entity_id
_entity_poly.type
_entity_poly.pdbx_seq_one_letter_code
_entity_poly.pdbx_strand_id
1 'polypeptide(L)'
;MLLLGTSLLFSACGGNEETVSTDLITNPNTADGVDPSAVMAKITFDKDVHDFGKITQGEMVETSFAFTNTGEADLIISSAKGSCGCTVPEWPKEPIPPGGKGEIRVVFN
;
A
#
# COMPACT_ATOMS: atom_id res chain seq x y z
N MET A 1 17.48 9.47 58.90
CA MET A 1 18.18 8.87 57.75
C MET A 1 17.26 9.02 56.55
N LEU A 2 17.35 10.20 55.95
CA LEU A 2 16.53 10.68 54.84
C LEU A 2 17.15 10.11 53.57
N LEU A 3 16.48 9.22 52.85
CA LEU A 3 16.88 8.83 51.50
C LEU A 3 15.65 8.95 50.60
N LEU A 4 15.45 10.18 50.12
CA LEU A 4 14.79 10.44 48.84
C LEU A 4 15.62 9.75 47.77
N GLY A 5 15.05 8.77 47.06
CA GLY A 5 15.64 8.13 45.90
C GLY A 5 14.63 8.16 44.76
N THR A 6 14.82 9.12 43.88
CA THR A 6 14.00 9.52 42.72
C THR A 6 13.64 8.38 41.77
N SER A 7 12.35 8.31 41.45
CA SER A 7 11.78 7.53 40.34
C SER A 7 12.41 7.92 39.00
N LEU A 8 13.14 7.00 38.39
CA LEU A 8 13.55 7.08 36.98
C LEU A 8 12.52 6.32 36.15
N LEU A 9 11.47 7.04 35.71
CA LEU A 9 10.58 6.56 34.66
C LEU A 9 11.30 6.72 33.32
N PHE A 10 11.92 5.65 32.84
CA PHE A 10 12.32 5.54 31.44
C PHE A 10 11.07 5.31 30.59
N SER A 11 10.44 6.39 30.15
CA SER A 11 9.48 6.35 29.05
C SER A 11 10.28 6.21 27.75
N ALA A 12 10.47 4.97 27.30
CA ALA A 12 11.08 4.70 26.00
C ALA A 12 10.10 5.08 24.89
N CYS A 13 10.60 5.81 23.90
CA CYS A 13 9.86 6.38 22.78
C CYS A 13 9.04 5.33 22.02
N GLY A 14 7.77 5.64 21.76
CA GLY A 14 6.97 5.00 20.73
C GLY A 14 7.55 5.34 19.36
N GLY A 15 8.25 4.38 18.75
CA GLY A 15 8.47 4.34 17.32
C GLY A 15 7.22 3.74 16.68
N ASN A 16 6.35 4.58 16.14
CA ASN A 16 5.31 4.12 15.23
C ASN A 16 5.98 3.88 13.87
N GLU A 17 6.72 2.78 13.77
CA GLU A 17 7.27 2.28 12.51
C GLU A 17 6.17 1.46 11.83
N GLU A 18 5.45 2.07 10.88
CA GLU A 18 4.64 1.34 9.90
C GLU A 18 5.57 0.52 8.99
N THR A 19 6.07 -0.58 9.53
CA THR A 19 6.91 -1.55 8.83
C THR A 19 6.02 -2.68 8.36
N VAL A 20 6.08 -2.96 7.05
CA VAL A 20 5.41 -4.12 6.48
C VAL A 20 6.04 -5.38 7.09
N SER A 21 5.24 -6.21 7.77
CA SER A 21 5.73 -7.44 8.40
C SER A 21 6.35 -8.38 7.36
N THR A 22 7.50 -8.97 7.69
CA THR A 22 8.19 -9.96 6.86
C THR A 22 7.35 -11.21 6.63
N ASP A 23 6.41 -11.50 7.53
CA ASP A 23 5.51 -12.66 7.43
C ASP A 23 4.54 -12.53 6.23
N LEU A 24 4.34 -11.31 5.72
CA LEU A 24 3.47 -11.03 4.57
C LEU A 24 4.24 -10.99 3.24
N ILE A 25 5.56 -11.22 3.25
CA ILE A 25 6.41 -11.20 2.05
C ILE A 25 6.78 -12.63 1.65
N THR A 26 6.18 -13.13 0.56
CA THR A 26 6.50 -14.44 -0.01
C THR A 26 7.20 -14.27 -1.36
N ASN A 27 8.35 -14.94 -1.55
CA ASN A 27 9.05 -15.00 -2.84
C ASN A 27 8.93 -16.41 -3.44
N PRO A 28 8.12 -16.60 -4.50
CA PRO A 28 7.89 -17.91 -5.11
C PRO A 28 9.01 -18.34 -6.07
N ASN A 29 10.02 -17.49 -6.31
CA ASN A 29 11.09 -17.77 -7.25
C ASN A 29 12.19 -18.61 -6.60
N THR A 30 12.44 -19.78 -7.16
CA THR A 30 13.52 -20.71 -6.77
C THR A 30 14.47 -20.96 -7.94
N ALA A 31 15.60 -21.62 -7.69
CA ALA A 31 16.56 -21.98 -8.74
C ALA A 31 15.94 -22.89 -9.84
N ASP A 32 14.88 -23.63 -9.49
CA ASP A 32 14.18 -24.56 -10.38
C ASP A 32 12.92 -23.92 -11.04
N GLY A 33 12.69 -22.62 -10.83
CA GLY A 33 11.56 -21.88 -11.39
C GLY A 33 10.59 -21.34 -10.34
N VAL A 34 9.36 -21.02 -10.76
CA VAL A 34 8.30 -20.51 -9.88
C VAL A 34 7.60 -21.70 -9.24
N ASP A 35 7.56 -21.75 -7.90
CA ASP A 35 6.78 -22.75 -7.18
C ASP A 35 5.28 -22.56 -7.45
N PRO A 36 4.61 -23.50 -8.15
CA PRO A 36 3.19 -23.38 -8.46
C PRO A 36 2.28 -23.54 -7.23
N SER A 37 2.82 -23.99 -6.09
CA SER A 37 2.08 -24.09 -4.82
C SER A 37 2.16 -22.82 -3.96
N ALA A 38 2.92 -21.82 -4.40
CA ALA A 38 3.05 -20.57 -3.66
C ALA A 38 1.73 -19.77 -3.65
N VAL A 39 1.24 -19.48 -2.45
CA VAL A 39 0.07 -18.63 -2.20
C VAL A 39 0.49 -17.18 -2.40
N MET A 40 -0.09 -16.50 -3.39
CA MET A 40 0.33 -15.16 -3.81
C MET A 40 -0.85 -14.19 -3.85
N ALA A 41 -0.56 -12.92 -3.57
CA ALA A 41 -1.51 -11.83 -3.79
C ALA A 41 -1.63 -11.53 -5.28
N LYS A 42 -2.82 -11.11 -5.72
CA LYS A 42 -3.07 -10.72 -7.11
C LYS A 42 -4.04 -9.55 -7.16
N ILE A 43 -3.61 -8.43 -7.71
CA ILE A 43 -4.46 -7.26 -7.91
C ILE A 43 -5.16 -7.36 -9.26
N THR A 44 -6.45 -6.99 -9.33
CA THR A 44 -7.21 -6.86 -10.57
C THR A 44 -8.02 -5.59 -10.53
N PHE A 45 -7.83 -4.72 -11.52
CA PHE A 45 -8.54 -3.45 -11.63
C PHE A 45 -9.84 -3.59 -12.43
N ASP A 46 -10.84 -2.78 -12.08
CA ASP A 46 -12.10 -2.72 -12.83
C ASP A 46 -11.91 -1.98 -14.17
N LYS A 47 -10.94 -1.08 -14.23
CA LYS A 47 -10.50 -0.36 -15.43
C LYS A 47 -9.02 -0.04 -15.33
N ASP A 48 -8.33 -0.05 -16.47
CA ASP A 48 -6.91 0.32 -16.54
C ASP A 48 -6.70 1.75 -17.03
N VAL A 49 -7.72 2.34 -17.67
CA VAL A 49 -7.62 3.63 -18.36
C VAL A 49 -8.77 4.54 -17.95
N HIS A 50 -8.44 5.81 -17.75
CA HIS A 50 -9.40 6.88 -17.62
C HIS A 50 -8.99 8.04 -18.53
N ASP A 51 -9.92 8.51 -19.36
CA ASP A 51 -9.73 9.66 -20.24
C ASP A 51 -10.53 10.84 -19.66
N PHE A 52 -9.82 11.89 -19.25
CA PHE A 52 -10.42 13.13 -18.76
C PHE A 52 -10.99 13.99 -19.90
N GLY A 53 -10.67 13.67 -21.15
CA GLY A 53 -11.04 14.45 -22.32
C GLY A 53 -10.34 15.81 -22.34
N LYS A 54 -11.09 16.87 -22.61
CA LYS A 54 -10.57 18.24 -22.61
C LYS A 54 -10.68 18.84 -21.22
N ILE A 55 -9.54 19.08 -20.60
CA ILE A 55 -9.42 19.78 -19.31
C ILE A 55 -8.73 21.14 -19.51
N THR A 56 -9.03 22.09 -18.64
CA THR A 56 -8.40 23.41 -18.65
C THR A 56 -7.04 23.33 -17.93
N GLN A 57 -6.03 24.05 -18.42
CA GLN A 57 -4.74 24.10 -17.72
C GLN A 57 -4.92 24.67 -16.29
N GLY A 58 -4.38 23.95 -15.30
CA GLY A 58 -4.53 24.29 -13.88
C GLY A 58 -5.84 23.82 -13.26
N GLU A 59 -6.71 23.17 -14.03
CA GLU A 59 -7.88 22.46 -13.49
C GLU A 59 -7.42 21.21 -12.75
N MET A 60 -7.90 21.06 -11.52
CA MET A 60 -7.68 19.85 -10.74
C MET A 60 -8.76 18.83 -11.09
N VAL A 61 -8.34 17.70 -11.67
CA VAL A 61 -9.23 16.59 -12.00
C VAL A 61 -8.79 15.34 -11.25
N GLU A 62 -9.75 14.49 -10.90
CA GLU A 62 -9.49 13.28 -10.13
C GLU A 62 -10.24 12.07 -10.69
N THR A 63 -9.67 10.89 -10.46
CA THR A 63 -10.32 9.63 -10.80
C THR A 63 -9.91 8.54 -9.81
N SER A 64 -10.82 7.62 -9.52
CA SER A 64 -10.53 6.45 -8.70
C SER A 64 -10.48 5.19 -9.57
N PHE A 65 -9.48 4.36 -9.29
CA PHE A 65 -9.30 3.03 -9.86
C PHE A 65 -9.63 2.00 -8.78
N ALA A 66 -10.83 1.43 -8.85
CA ALA A 66 -11.23 0.34 -7.99
C ALA A 66 -10.49 -0.95 -8.39
N PHE A 67 -10.10 -1.74 -7.38
CA PHE A 67 -9.46 -3.02 -7.58
C PHE A 67 -9.98 -4.05 -6.58
N THR A 68 -9.78 -5.32 -6.92
CA THR A 68 -10.04 -6.48 -6.07
C THR A 68 -8.75 -7.29 -5.92
N ASN A 69 -8.46 -7.77 -4.71
CA ASN A 69 -7.46 -8.82 -4.50
C ASN A 69 -8.07 -10.17 -4.93
N THR A 70 -7.71 -10.63 -6.12
CA THR A 70 -8.14 -11.92 -6.69
C THR A 70 -7.15 -13.04 -6.41
N GLY A 71 -6.15 -12.79 -5.55
CA GLY A 71 -5.18 -13.78 -5.11
C GLY A 71 -5.64 -14.53 -3.86
N GLU A 72 -4.71 -15.29 -3.30
CA GLU A 72 -4.95 -16.16 -2.13
C GLU A 72 -4.16 -15.71 -0.88
N ALA A 73 -3.30 -14.70 -1.03
CA ALA A 73 -2.61 -14.02 0.08
C ALA A 73 -3.04 -12.56 0.20
N ASP A 74 -2.75 -11.93 1.34
CA ASP A 74 -2.98 -10.51 1.59
C ASP A 74 -2.21 -9.64 0.60
N LEU A 75 -2.89 -8.67 0.00
CA LEU A 75 -2.33 -7.72 -0.96
C LEU A 75 -1.85 -6.46 -0.23
N ILE A 76 -0.56 -6.17 -0.33
CA ILE A 76 0.06 -4.95 0.21
C ILE A 76 0.60 -4.11 -0.94
N ILE A 77 0.19 -2.85 -1.01
CA ILE A 77 0.69 -1.89 -1.99
C ILE A 77 1.83 -1.09 -1.37
N SER A 78 3.06 -1.57 -1.60
CA SER A 78 4.28 -0.95 -1.05
C SER A 78 4.51 0.47 -1.57
N SER A 79 4.16 0.74 -2.82
CA SER A 79 4.22 2.09 -3.40
C SER A 79 3.30 2.25 -4.60
N ALA A 80 2.77 3.46 -4.79
CA ALA A 80 2.17 3.89 -6.05
C ALA A 80 2.80 5.25 -6.44
N LYS A 81 3.21 5.38 -7.70
CA LYS A 81 3.90 6.58 -8.20
C LYS A 81 3.45 6.88 -9.63
N GLY A 82 3.18 8.14 -9.90
CA GLY A 82 3.01 8.64 -11.26
C GLY A 82 4.32 8.60 -12.04
N SER A 83 4.25 8.39 -13.35
CA SER A 83 5.41 8.55 -14.25
C SER A 83 5.78 10.02 -14.46
N CYS A 84 4.79 10.93 -14.40
CA CYS A 84 4.97 12.37 -14.29
C CYS A 84 4.72 12.81 -12.83
N GLY A 85 5.37 13.90 -12.41
CA GLY A 85 5.08 14.52 -11.11
C GLY A 85 3.70 15.19 -11.01
N CYS A 86 2.93 15.18 -12.09
CA CYS A 86 1.61 15.80 -12.21
C CYS A 86 0.45 14.91 -11.74
N THR A 87 0.72 13.62 -11.47
CA THR A 87 -0.27 12.68 -10.93
C THR A 87 0.11 12.27 -9.52
N VAL A 88 -0.78 12.55 -8.57
CA VAL A 88 -0.58 12.21 -7.15
C VAL A 88 -1.54 11.08 -6.78
N PRO A 89 -1.03 9.85 -6.58
CA PRO A 89 -1.86 8.73 -6.14
C PRO A 89 -2.04 8.72 -4.62
N GLU A 90 -3.24 8.36 -4.17
CA GLU A 90 -3.61 8.00 -2.82
C GLU A 90 -4.11 6.56 -2.85
N TRP A 91 -3.57 5.70 -1.97
CA TRP A 91 -3.83 4.26 -1.98
C TRP A 91 -3.85 3.70 -0.55
N PRO A 92 -4.58 2.60 -0.30
CA PRO A 92 -4.65 1.97 1.01
C PRO A 92 -3.27 1.46 1.46
N LYS A 93 -2.95 1.70 2.72
CA LYS A 93 -1.70 1.22 3.36
C LYS A 93 -1.88 -0.08 4.13
N GLU A 94 -3.12 -0.39 4.46
CA GLU A 94 -3.48 -1.62 5.15
C GLU A 94 -3.47 -2.81 4.18
N PRO A 95 -3.12 -4.02 4.64
CA PRO A 95 -3.25 -5.23 3.85
C PRO A 95 -4.69 -5.49 3.41
N ILE A 96 -4.88 -5.82 2.13
CA ILE A 96 -6.19 -6.14 1.56
C ILE A 96 -6.33 -7.67 1.47
N PRO A 97 -7.24 -8.31 2.22
CA PRO A 97 -7.35 -9.76 2.25
C PRO A 97 -7.82 -10.34 0.91
N PRO A 98 -7.68 -11.65 0.67
CA PRO A 98 -8.26 -12.34 -0.48
C PRO A 98 -9.75 -12.03 -0.67
N GLY A 99 -10.14 -11.64 -1.89
CA GLY A 99 -11.50 -11.17 -2.21
C GLY A 99 -11.83 -9.75 -1.73
N GLY A 100 -10.94 -9.12 -0.96
CA GLY A 100 -11.04 -7.74 -0.52
C GLY A 100 -10.97 -6.75 -1.68
N LYS A 101 -11.58 -5.58 -1.48
CA LYS A 101 -11.61 -4.50 -2.46
C LYS A 101 -10.92 -3.26 -1.92
N GLY A 102 -10.35 -2.46 -2.81
CA GLY A 102 -9.78 -1.17 -2.49
C GLY A 102 -9.87 -0.23 -3.67
N GLU A 103 -9.42 1.01 -3.48
CA GLU A 103 -9.34 2.01 -4.53
C GLU A 103 -8.00 2.73 -4.51
N ILE A 104 -7.52 3.11 -5.69
CA ILE A 104 -6.42 4.06 -5.85
C ILE A 104 -7.01 5.33 -6.44
N ARG A 105 -7.03 6.40 -5.65
CA ARG A 105 -7.45 7.73 -6.10
C ARG A 105 -6.26 8.45 -6.70
N VAL A 106 -6.43 9.04 -7.87
CA VAL A 106 -5.39 9.78 -8.58
C VAL A 106 -5.89 11.18 -8.85
N VAL A 107 -5.13 12.18 -8.42
CA VAL A 107 -5.38 13.59 -8.72
C VAL A 107 -4.36 14.05 -9.75
N PHE A 108 -4.81 14.78 -10.77
CA PHE A 108 -3.98 15.47 -11.75
C PHE A 108 -4.00 16.97 -11.47
N ASN A 109 -2.82 17.60 -11.35
CA ASN A 109 -2.66 19.04 -11.11
C ASN A 109 -1.39 19.63 -11.74
#